data_AF-A0A5B9PGV2-F1
#
_entry.id   AF-A0A5B9PGV2-F1
#
_cell.length_a   1.000
_cell.length_b   1.000
_cell.length_c   1.000
_cell.angle_alpha   90.00
_cell.angle_beta   90.00
_cell.angle_gamma   90.00
#
_symmetry.space_group_name_H-M   'P 1'
#
loop_
_entity.id
_entity.type
_entity.pdbx_description
1 polymer ?
#
loop_
_entity_poly.entity_id
_entity_poly.type
_entity_poly.pdbx_seq_one_letter_code
_entity_poly.pdbx_strand_id
1 'polypeptide(L)'
;MADLVPNLQSLVDSDRFLAAVHMDDLDDMLGARDADPFDAEWVRVHELVTQHQLGASPSVDALRESAFKRAFAITESPDACGYISDDFGLIADAARADVSDAWLVALTASYATGVLPHGELAGDSRSLTEIVSEFQP
;
A
#
# COMPACT_ATOMS: atom_id res chain seq x y z
N MET A 1 4.42 -15.26 13.32
CA MET A 1 4.54 -13.96 12.61
C MET A 1 3.51 -13.01 13.18
N ALA A 2 3.83 -11.72 13.25
CA ALA A 2 2.89 -10.71 13.73
C ALA A 2 1.83 -10.48 12.65
N ASP A 3 0.56 -10.58 13.02
CA ASP A 3 -0.53 -10.11 12.18
C ASP A 3 -0.49 -8.57 12.17
N LEU A 4 -0.10 -7.99 11.03
CA LEU A 4 0.04 -6.54 10.86
C LEU A 4 -1.24 -5.88 10.33
N VAL A 5 -2.28 -6.65 10.01
CA VAL A 5 -3.53 -6.10 9.45
C VAL A 5 -4.17 -5.05 10.37
N PRO A 6 -4.25 -5.23 11.71
CA PRO A 6 -4.80 -4.20 12.59
C PRO A 6 -4.04 -2.87 12.52
N ASN A 7 -2.71 -2.92 12.42
CA ASN A 7 -1.87 -1.74 12.31
C ASN A 7 -2.01 -1.06 10.94
N LEU A 8 -2.13 -1.83 9.85
CA LEU A 8 -2.46 -1.30 8.52
C LEU A 8 -3.83 -0.63 8.51
N GLN A 9 -4.80 -1.20 9.22
CA GLN A 9 -6.12 -0.59 9.39
C GLN A 9 -6.01 0.77 10.10
N SER A 10 -5.23 0.85 11.19
CA SER A 10 -4.93 2.13 11.86
C SER A 10 -4.26 3.15 10.95
N LEU A 11 -3.41 2.71 10.02
CA LEU A 11 -2.80 3.58 9.02
C LEU A 11 -3.85 4.14 8.05
N VAL A 12 -4.76 3.31 7.53
CA VAL A 12 -5.88 3.72 6.66
C VAL A 12 -6.79 4.72 7.38
N ASP A 13 -7.10 4.46 8.64
CA ASP A 13 -8.02 5.29 9.43
C ASP A 13 -7.37 6.60 9.92
N SER A 14 -6.04 6.72 9.80
CA SER A 14 -5.32 7.90 10.28
C SER A 14 -5.64 9.16 9.47
N ASP A 15 -5.51 10.32 10.11
CA ASP A 15 -5.59 11.63 9.45
C ASP A 15 -4.41 11.88 8.50
N ARG A 16 -3.36 11.05 8.55
CA ARG A 16 -2.22 11.13 7.63
C ARG A 16 -2.51 10.46 6.30
N PHE A 17 -3.48 9.54 6.24
CA PHE A 17 -3.75 8.76 5.04
C PHE A 17 -4.06 9.67 3.84
N LEU A 18 -3.18 9.65 2.85
CA LEU A 18 -3.22 10.51 1.65
C LEU A 18 -3.22 12.02 1.94
N ALA A 19 -2.79 12.45 3.13
CA ALA A 19 -2.83 13.86 3.55
C ALA A 19 -1.93 14.78 2.70
N ALA A 20 -0.98 14.22 1.95
CA ALA A 20 -0.09 14.96 1.06
C ALA A 20 -0.51 14.89 -0.42
N VAL A 21 -1.67 14.31 -0.75
CA VAL A 21 -2.16 14.23 -2.13
C VAL A 21 -2.88 15.52 -2.52
N HIS A 22 -2.46 16.11 -3.63
CA HIS A 22 -3.14 17.24 -4.25
C HIS A 22 -3.93 16.75 -5.47
N MET A 23 -5.22 17.10 -5.55
CA MET A 23 -6.11 16.57 -6.61
C MET A 23 -5.70 17.02 -8.01
N ASP A 24 -5.08 18.20 -8.13
CA ASP A 24 -4.58 18.72 -9.41
C ASP A 24 -3.43 17.86 -9.99
N ASP A 25 -2.74 17.10 -9.14
CA ASP A 25 -1.61 16.23 -9.54
C ASP A 25 -2.05 14.76 -9.71
N LEU A 26 -3.29 14.40 -9.37
CA LEU A 26 -3.72 13.01 -9.25
C LEU A 26 -3.57 12.23 -10.56
N ASP A 27 -4.00 12.80 -11.69
CA ASP A 27 -3.91 12.13 -12.99
C ASP A 27 -2.46 11.84 -13.39
N ASP A 28 -1.54 12.77 -13.11
CA ASP A 28 -0.10 12.58 -13.37
C ASP A 28 0.49 11.52 -12.46
N MET A 29 0.08 11.47 -11.19
CA MET A 29 0.49 10.44 -10.24
C MET A 29 0.01 9.05 -10.69
N LEU A 30 -1.23 8.92 -11.15
CA LEU A 30 -1.76 7.67 -11.68
C LEU A 30 -1.03 7.25 -12.96
N GLY A 31 -0.78 8.19 -13.88
CA GLY A 31 0.02 7.93 -15.07
C GLY A 31 1.44 7.45 -14.76
N ALA A 32 2.06 7.96 -13.69
CA ALA A 32 3.37 7.51 -13.23
C ALA A 32 3.35 6.15 -12.49
N ARG A 33 2.16 5.64 -12.11
CA ARG A 33 2.00 4.28 -11.57
C ARG A 33 1.84 3.25 -12.67
N ASP A 34 1.17 3.60 -13.76
CA ASP A 34 1.00 2.75 -14.95
C ASP A 34 2.22 2.73 -15.88
N ALA A 35 3.32 3.36 -15.46
CA ALA A 35 4.55 3.46 -16.22
C ALA A 35 5.73 2.91 -15.44
N ASP A 36 6.75 2.46 -16.18
CA ASP A 36 8.03 2.09 -15.61
C ASP A 36 8.71 3.31 -14.94
N PRO A 37 9.36 3.12 -13.78
CA PRO A 37 9.67 1.83 -13.16
C PRO A 37 8.60 1.29 -12.19
N PHE A 38 7.52 2.03 -11.94
CA PHE A 38 6.56 1.68 -10.89
C PHE A 38 5.81 0.38 -11.21
N ASP A 39 5.24 0.28 -12.42
CA ASP A 39 4.47 -0.89 -12.86
C ASP A 39 5.32 -2.17 -12.78
N ALA A 40 6.53 -2.15 -13.35
CA ALA A 40 7.45 -3.29 -13.30
C ALA A 40 7.79 -3.74 -11.87
N GLU A 41 8.03 -2.82 -10.94
CA GLU A 41 8.32 -3.16 -9.55
C GLU A 41 7.09 -3.69 -8.81
N TRP A 42 5.91 -3.10 -9.05
CA TRP A 42 4.66 -3.59 -8.47
C TRP A 42 4.39 -5.02 -8.91
N VAL A 43 4.50 -5.31 -10.22
CA VAL A 43 4.35 -6.66 -10.78
C VAL A 43 5.38 -7.62 -10.18
N ARG A 44 6.66 -7.23 -10.11
CA ARG A 44 7.74 -8.05 -9.54
C ARG A 44 7.44 -8.45 -8.10
N VAL A 45 7.02 -7.51 -7.25
CA VAL A 45 6.71 -7.78 -5.84
C VAL A 45 5.42 -8.59 -5.70
N HIS A 46 4.40 -8.30 -6.51
CA HIS A 46 3.16 -9.09 -6.52
C HIS A 46 3.43 -10.55 -6.89
N GLU A 47 4.25 -10.81 -7.92
CA GLU A 47 4.68 -12.16 -8.28
C GLU A 47 5.47 -12.84 -7.15
N LEU A 48 6.38 -12.11 -6.50
CA LEU A 48 7.13 -12.61 -5.35
C LEU A 48 6.20 -13.06 -4.21
N VAL A 49 5.21 -12.25 -3.86
CA VAL A 49 4.26 -12.56 -2.77
C VAL A 49 3.34 -13.73 -3.14
N THR A 50 2.82 -13.76 -4.37
CA THR A 50 1.88 -14.80 -4.81
C THR A 50 2.50 -16.20 -4.90
N GLN A 51 3.82 -16.33 -5.03
CA GLN A 51 4.53 -17.62 -4.95
C GLN A 51 4.29 -18.37 -3.63
N HIS A 52 3.96 -17.65 -2.55
CA HIS A 52 3.65 -18.23 -1.24
C HIS A 52 2.25 -18.87 -1.17
N GLN A 53 1.43 -18.75 -2.23
CA GLN A 53 0.11 -19.39 -2.34
C GLN A 53 -0.78 -19.16 -1.11
N LEU A 54 -0.80 -17.92 -0.61
CA LEU A 54 -1.60 -17.55 0.54
C LEU A 54 -3.08 -17.80 0.24
N GLY A 55 -3.76 -18.44 1.19
CA GLY A 55 -5.21 -18.58 1.14
C GLY A 55 -5.90 -17.24 1.37
N ALA A 56 -7.17 -17.17 0.96
CA ALA A 56 -8.05 -16.03 1.23
C ALA A 56 -8.04 -15.65 2.72
N SER A 57 -8.09 -14.35 2.99
CA SER A 57 -8.10 -13.82 4.35
C SER A 57 -9.18 -12.75 4.47
N PRO A 58 -10.26 -13.01 5.24
CA PRO A 58 -11.32 -12.01 5.45
C PRO A 58 -10.81 -10.70 6.07
N SER A 59 -9.72 -10.73 6.85
CA SER A 59 -9.12 -9.52 7.40
C SER A 59 -8.41 -8.68 6.33
N VAL A 60 -7.78 -9.32 5.35
CA VAL A 60 -7.18 -8.63 4.20
C VAL A 60 -8.26 -8.07 3.29
N ASP A 61 -9.33 -8.84 3.03
CA ASP A 61 -10.46 -8.36 2.23
C ASP A 61 -11.13 -7.13 2.87
N ALA A 62 -11.33 -7.14 4.20
CA ALA A 62 -11.86 -6.01 4.93
C ALA A 62 -10.92 -4.78 4.91
N LEU A 63 -9.61 -5.00 5.02
CA LEU A 63 -8.60 -3.94 4.90
C LEU A 63 -8.65 -3.30 3.50
N ARG A 64 -8.70 -4.12 2.45
CA ARG A 64 -8.80 -3.66 1.05
C ARG A 64 -10.06 -2.84 0.82
N GLU A 65 -11.19 -3.28 1.37
CA GLU A 65 -12.46 -2.54 1.30
C GLU A 65 -12.38 -1.19 2.06
N SER A 66 -11.74 -1.18 3.23
CA SER A 66 -11.54 0.04 4.01
C SER A 66 -10.65 1.05 3.29
N ALA A 67 -9.51 0.59 2.76
CA ALA A 67 -8.58 1.40 1.97
C ALA A 67 -9.27 1.99 0.74
N PHE A 68 -10.06 1.19 0.02
CA PHE A 68 -10.85 1.65 -1.12
C PHE A 68 -11.82 2.77 -0.73
N LYS A 69 -12.64 2.54 0.32
CA LYS A 69 -13.65 3.52 0.77
C LYS A 69 -13.02 4.81 1.26
N ARG A 70 -11.91 4.70 2.00
CA ARG A 70 -11.18 5.85 2.53
C ARG A 70 -10.55 6.66 1.40
N ALA A 71 -9.92 5.99 0.43
CA ALA A 71 -9.37 6.63 -0.76
C ALA A 71 -10.47 7.33 -1.57
N PHE A 72 -11.65 6.72 -1.71
CA PHE A 72 -12.77 7.31 -2.47
C PHE A 72 -13.28 8.59 -1.83
N ALA A 73 -13.36 8.62 -0.49
CA ALA A 73 -13.76 9.81 0.25
C ALA A 73 -12.78 10.99 0.12
N ILE A 74 -11.53 10.74 -0.30
CA ILE A 74 -10.48 11.76 -0.43
C ILE A 74 -10.29 12.16 -1.89
N THR A 75 -10.23 11.17 -2.79
CA THR A 75 -9.81 11.35 -4.18
C THR A 75 -10.97 11.45 -5.16
N GLU A 76 -12.16 10.93 -4.79
CA GLU A 76 -13.31 10.75 -5.68
C GLU A 76 -12.98 10.02 -7.01
N SER A 77 -11.85 9.32 -7.07
CA SER A 77 -11.33 8.64 -8.26
C SER A 77 -11.37 7.12 -8.06
N PRO A 78 -12.27 6.40 -8.77
CA PRO A 78 -12.34 4.94 -8.69
C PRO A 78 -11.02 4.25 -9.05
N ASP A 79 -10.26 4.81 -9.99
CA ASP A 79 -8.98 4.26 -10.43
C ASP A 79 -7.94 4.34 -9.29
N ALA A 80 -7.82 5.51 -8.66
CA ALA A 80 -6.97 5.67 -7.47
C ALA A 80 -7.36 4.70 -6.35
N CYS A 81 -8.67 4.50 -6.14
CA CYS A 81 -9.18 3.59 -5.12
C CYS A 81 -8.82 2.13 -5.40
N GLY A 82 -8.86 1.70 -6.67
CA GLY A 82 -8.41 0.38 -7.10
C GLY A 82 -6.93 0.16 -6.77
N TYR A 83 -6.07 1.06 -7.23
CA TYR A 83 -4.63 0.98 -6.98
C TYR A 83 -4.27 0.94 -5.49
N ILE A 84 -4.88 1.82 -4.69
CA ILE A 84 -4.63 1.88 -3.25
C ILE A 84 -5.16 0.61 -2.58
N SER A 85 -6.35 0.12 -2.96
CA SER A 85 -6.88 -1.15 -2.43
C SER A 85 -5.95 -2.32 -2.70
N ASP A 86 -5.39 -2.41 -3.91
CA ASP A 86 -4.47 -3.47 -4.30
C ASP A 86 -3.12 -3.35 -3.58
N ASP A 87 -2.60 -2.14 -3.38
CA ASP A 87 -1.39 -1.89 -2.58
C ASP A 87 -1.55 -2.43 -1.15
N PHE A 88 -2.68 -2.13 -0.48
CA PHE A 88 -2.92 -2.61 0.88
C PHE A 88 -3.10 -4.13 0.97
N GLY A 89 -3.69 -4.74 -0.06
CA GLY A 89 -3.72 -6.19 -0.21
C GLY A 89 -2.32 -6.78 -0.29
N LEU A 90 -1.48 -6.21 -1.15
CA LEU A 90 -0.09 -6.65 -1.36
C LEU A 90 0.75 -6.50 -0.10
N ILE A 91 0.67 -5.37 0.62
CA ILE A 91 1.41 -5.15 1.86
C ILE A 91 1.00 -6.17 2.94
N ALA A 92 -0.31 -6.39 3.10
CA ALA A 92 -0.82 -7.34 4.09
C ALA A 92 -0.39 -8.78 3.77
N ASP A 93 -0.46 -9.18 2.50
CA ASP A 93 -0.05 -10.52 2.06
C ASP A 93 1.47 -10.71 2.17
N ALA A 94 2.27 -9.70 1.83
CA ALA A 94 3.71 -9.75 2.05
C ALA A 94 4.06 -9.93 3.54
N ALA A 95 3.37 -9.21 4.43
CA ALA A 95 3.53 -9.38 5.87
C ALA A 95 3.13 -10.79 6.35
N ARG A 96 2.07 -11.37 5.78
CA ARG A 96 1.64 -12.76 6.05
C ARG A 96 2.58 -13.82 5.48
N ALA A 97 3.34 -13.48 4.43
CA ALA A 97 4.31 -14.35 3.78
C ALA A 97 5.75 -14.18 4.30
N ASP A 98 6.00 -13.22 5.19
CA ASP A 98 7.35 -12.83 5.67
C ASP A 98 8.27 -12.37 4.52
N VAL A 99 7.67 -11.74 3.50
CA VAL A 99 8.40 -11.20 2.35
C VAL A 99 9.00 -9.86 2.73
N SER A 100 10.32 -9.77 2.61
CA SER A 100 11.08 -8.53 2.78
C SER A 100 11.58 -8.05 1.43
N ASP A 101 11.10 -6.89 1.02
CA ASP A 101 11.48 -6.23 -0.22
C ASP A 101 11.59 -4.73 -0.02
N ALA A 102 12.73 -4.14 -0.36
CA ALA A 102 13.01 -2.73 -0.08
C ALA A 102 12.07 -1.77 -0.83
N TRP A 103 11.62 -2.14 -2.04
CA TRP A 103 10.64 -1.34 -2.78
C TRP A 103 9.27 -1.39 -2.12
N LEU A 104 8.85 -2.56 -1.64
CA LEU A 104 7.59 -2.70 -0.90
C LEU A 104 7.61 -1.91 0.43
N VAL A 105 8.75 -1.88 1.12
CA VAL A 105 8.91 -1.05 2.31
C VAL A 105 8.80 0.43 1.96
N ALA A 106 9.40 0.89 0.86
CA ALA A 106 9.26 2.27 0.39
C ALA A 106 7.81 2.63 0.00
N LEU A 107 7.10 1.72 -0.66
CA LEU A 107 5.68 1.86 -0.97
C LEU A 107 4.85 2.04 0.33
N THR A 108 5.10 1.20 1.33
CA THR A 108 4.43 1.27 2.63
C THR A 108 4.78 2.57 3.38
N ALA A 109 6.05 2.98 3.34
CA ALA A 109 6.52 4.22 3.97
C ALA A 109 5.91 5.48 3.32
N SER A 110 5.63 5.45 2.01
CA SER A 110 4.92 6.54 1.33
C SER A 110 3.54 6.76 1.93
N TYR A 111 2.76 5.68 2.11
CA TYR A 111 1.48 5.77 2.79
C TYR A 111 1.59 6.23 4.25
N ALA A 112 2.59 5.75 4.99
CA ALA A 112 2.83 6.18 6.38
C ALA A 112 3.14 7.70 6.51
N THR A 113 3.66 8.30 5.45
CA THR A 113 3.92 9.75 5.35
C THR A 113 2.81 10.53 4.64
N GLY A 114 1.73 9.85 4.25
CA GLY A 114 0.56 10.45 3.62
C GLY A 114 0.69 10.72 2.13
N VAL A 115 1.72 10.18 1.48
CA VAL A 115 1.96 10.31 0.03
C VAL A 115 1.34 9.12 -0.69
N LEU A 116 0.70 9.38 -1.84
CA LEU A 116 0.36 8.32 -2.79
C LEU A 116 1.64 7.92 -3.56
N PRO A 117 2.16 6.68 -3.40
CA PRO A 117 3.37 6.26 -4.08
C PRO A 117 3.17 6.22 -5.60
N HIS A 118 4.13 6.76 -6.35
CA HIS A 118 4.13 6.84 -7.81
C HIS A 118 5.56 6.99 -8.34
N GLY A 119 5.80 6.63 -9.61
CA GLY A 119 7.11 6.79 -10.25
C GLY A 119 8.22 5.93 -9.61
N GLU A 120 9.43 6.48 -9.51
CA GLU A 120 10.55 5.77 -8.90
C GLU A 120 10.52 5.88 -7.38
N LEU A 121 10.49 4.73 -6.69
CA LEU A 121 10.64 4.66 -5.24
C LEU A 121 12.07 4.26 -4.88
N ALA A 122 12.76 5.12 -4.15
CA ALA A 122 14.02 4.75 -3.51
C ALA A 122 13.71 3.72 -2.41
N GLY A 123 14.22 2.49 -2.56
CA GLY A 123 14.01 1.43 -1.58
C GLY A 123 14.35 1.87 -0.15
N ASP A 124 13.60 1.37 0.82
CA ASP A 124 13.77 1.72 2.23
C ASP A 124 14.49 0.58 2.99
N SER A 125 15.45 0.94 3.84
CA SER A 125 16.25 -0.02 4.61
C SER A 125 15.56 -0.54 5.87
N ARG A 126 14.42 0.04 6.25
CA ARG A 126 13.57 -0.45 7.34
C ARG A 126 12.85 -1.74 6.92
N SER A 127 12.14 -2.35 7.85
CA SER A 127 11.23 -3.48 7.61
C SER A 127 9.78 -3.03 7.59
N LEU A 128 8.90 -3.82 6.95
CA LEU A 128 7.45 -3.60 6.99
C LEU A 128 6.94 -3.51 8.44
N THR A 129 7.43 -4.38 9.32
CA THR A 129 7.05 -4.37 10.73
C THR A 129 7.43 -3.06 11.40
N GLU A 130 8.61 -2.50 11.15
CA GLU A 130 9.02 -1.22 11.73
C GLU A 130 8.11 -0.06 11.28
N ILE A 131 7.79 0.04 9.98
CA ILE A 131 6.90 1.09 9.45
C ILE A 131 5.51 0.96 10.06
N VAL A 132 4.94 -0.23 9.98
CA VAL A 132 3.53 -0.46 10.28
C VAL A 132 3.27 -0.41 11.79
N SER A 133 4.26 -0.77 12.63
CA SER A 133 4.14 -0.70 14.09
C SER A 133 4.02 0.73 14.64
N GLU A 134 4.30 1.76 13.83
CA GLU A 134 4.04 3.17 14.20
C GLU A 134 2.54 3.46 14.38
N PHE A 135 1.68 2.65 13.76
CA PHE A 135 0.23 2.81 13.76
C PHE A 135 -0.38 1.74 14.66
N GLN A 136 -0.61 2.07 15.93
CA GLN A 136 -1.27 1.15 16.86
C GLN A 136 -2.80 1.31 16.77
N PRO A 137 -3.59 0.22 16.92
CA PRO A 137 -5.05 0.28 17.07
C PRO A 137 -5.53 1.15 18.22
#